data_AF-A0A1F3V1V7-F1
#
_entry.id   AF-A0A1F3V1V7-F1
#
_cell.length_a   1.000
_cell.length_b   1.000
_cell.length_c   1.000
_cell.angle_alpha   90.00
_cell.angle_beta   90.00
_cell.angle_gamma   90.00
#
_symmetry.space_group_name_H-M   'P 1'
#
loop_
_entity.id
_entity.type
_entity.pdbx_description
1 polymer ?
#
loop_
_entity_poly.entity_id
_entity_poly.type
_entity_poly.pdbx_seq_one_letter_code
_entity_poly.pdbx_strand_id
1 'polypeptide(L)'
;MRILFSSALAAALFITLNLSLHADIVPDEFIVRVEDNTKFDLQKAASFFTQNTQIEAKKVVPIKIAKSIFLSIKLKQSDVLTFLSKKKGQFKYVEANYRWKIMTQDELYPKQWNLENTGNNYSNPITNSVKGADLDIVRAWEISKGDRQIKIAVIDTGIDYNHPDLSDNIWINGQEFRGQANIDDDKNGYIDDIYGYNFVKNSGDPMDDQGHGTHCAGIIGAAHNNFGIAGVMANVSLMALKFIDKNGDGSTEGALRAIEYALAQEVDVLSNSWGGGEYSQALFDAIAEANKEGIIFVAAAGNFGENNDNLHLYPASYKLPNIVSVGSHGADDELSTFSSYGEQSVDLAAPGEKILSSLPKNKYGMLSGTSMAAPHVAGMAGLYLSVFGKTLPAQLKEELQKSAIHHPSYRKQTISGGRANAYNLLAKIYPPRFIIPESSWIDYPLQDSDVFETKHNYNSYDYLSKTYQIANARYVRPIIKKMELRELSDILQIKNGKNKTYDRLSGIAENLPGDYVDGDTIKLRFSSKTAGDKWGILIEKLQYIP
;
A
#
# COMPACT_ATOMS: atom_id res chain seq x y z
N MET A 1 -8.36 21.81 3.71
CA MET A 1 -8.45 22.53 2.43
C MET A 1 -9.76 23.31 2.43
N ARG A 2 -9.75 24.65 2.40
CA ARG A 2 -10.99 25.45 2.33
C ARG A 2 -11.43 25.52 0.87
N ILE A 3 -12.55 24.92 0.52
CA ILE A 3 -13.18 25.09 -0.79
C ILE A 3 -14.47 25.89 -0.60
N LEU A 4 -14.51 27.09 -1.17
CA LEU A 4 -15.73 27.86 -1.36
C LEU A 4 -16.42 27.32 -2.62
N PHE A 5 -17.58 26.69 -2.46
CA PHE A 5 -18.33 26.14 -3.60
C PHE A 5 -19.24 27.21 -4.21
N SER A 6 -19.03 27.50 -5.50
CA SER A 6 -19.79 28.50 -6.26
C SER A 6 -21.06 27.96 -6.93
N SER A 7 -21.44 26.69 -6.73
CA SER A 7 -22.73 26.17 -7.18
C SER A 7 -23.28 25.01 -6.33
N ALA A 8 -24.60 24.93 -6.25
CA ALA A 8 -25.33 23.89 -5.54
C ALA A 8 -25.11 22.48 -6.14
N LEU A 9 -24.85 22.40 -7.44
CA LEU A 9 -24.57 21.14 -8.14
C LEU A 9 -23.18 20.60 -7.78
N ALA A 10 -22.17 21.48 -7.62
CA ALA A 10 -20.84 21.10 -7.17
C ALA A 10 -20.84 20.61 -5.72
N ALA A 11 -21.62 21.22 -4.83
CA ALA A 11 -21.76 20.76 -3.45
C ALA A 11 -22.50 19.41 -3.34
N ALA A 12 -23.54 19.20 -4.15
CA ALA A 12 -24.27 17.94 -4.20
C ALA A 12 -23.41 16.81 -4.78
N LEU A 13 -22.68 17.07 -5.88
CA LEU A 13 -21.78 16.11 -6.51
C LEU A 13 -20.57 15.78 -5.61
N PHE A 14 -20.04 16.76 -4.88
CA PHE A 14 -18.95 16.56 -3.92
C PHE A 14 -19.41 15.77 -2.68
N ILE A 15 -20.68 15.86 -2.29
CA ILE A 15 -21.21 15.08 -1.14
C ILE A 15 -21.66 13.69 -1.57
N THR A 16 -22.20 13.48 -2.77
CA THR A 16 -22.31 12.11 -3.30
C THR A 16 -20.92 11.49 -3.50
N LEU A 17 -19.92 12.28 -3.92
CA LEU A 17 -18.52 11.82 -3.96
C LEU A 17 -17.93 11.56 -2.56
N ASN A 18 -18.20 12.37 -1.53
CA ASN A 18 -17.68 12.15 -0.17
C ASN A 18 -18.48 11.13 0.65
N LEU A 19 -19.77 10.94 0.37
CA LEU A 19 -20.51 9.77 0.85
C LEU A 19 -19.98 8.48 0.22
N SER A 20 -19.31 8.58 -0.95
CA SER A 20 -18.52 7.50 -1.55
C SER A 20 -17.01 7.56 -1.26
N LEU A 21 -16.51 8.58 -0.54
CA LEU A 21 -15.10 8.71 -0.17
C LEU A 21 -14.92 9.21 1.28
N HIS A 22 -14.49 8.27 2.12
CA HIS A 22 -13.39 8.46 3.08
C HIS A 22 -13.62 9.25 4.38
N ALA A 23 -14.85 9.42 4.89
CA ALA A 23 -15.00 9.91 6.27
C ALA A 23 -16.21 9.33 7.06
N ASP A 24 -15.93 8.79 8.25
CA ASP A 24 -16.95 8.34 9.22
C ASP A 24 -17.69 9.55 9.79
N ILE A 25 -18.93 9.76 9.32
CA ILE A 25 -19.78 10.89 9.70
C ILE A 25 -20.94 10.40 10.56
N VAL A 26 -21.43 11.25 11.46
CA VAL A 26 -22.71 11.04 12.15
C VAL A 26 -23.83 11.26 11.12
N PRO A 27 -24.67 10.24 10.83
CA PRO A 27 -25.68 10.36 9.78
C PRO A 27 -26.64 11.52 10.00
N ASP A 28 -26.92 12.24 8.91
CA ASP A 28 -27.77 13.44 8.84
C ASP A 28 -27.30 14.62 9.73
N GLU A 29 -26.08 14.58 10.26
CA GLU A 29 -25.55 15.62 11.14
C GLU A 29 -24.43 16.46 10.50
N PHE A 30 -24.48 17.77 10.72
CA PHE A 30 -23.56 18.74 10.14
C PHE A 30 -23.09 19.73 11.20
N ILE A 31 -21.88 20.26 11.00
CA ILE A 31 -21.35 21.40 11.73
C ILE A 31 -21.43 22.63 10.83
N VAL A 32 -22.06 23.69 11.35
CA VAL A 32 -22.27 24.95 10.63
C VAL A 32 -21.56 26.06 11.37
N ARG A 33 -20.66 26.78 10.69
CA ARG A 33 -20.03 27.98 11.26
C ARG A 33 -20.87 29.21 10.94
N VAL A 34 -21.28 29.96 11.97
CA VAL A 34 -21.97 31.26 11.81
C VAL A 34 -20.96 32.35 11.42
N GLU A 35 -21.35 33.37 10.65
CA GLU A 35 -20.46 34.50 10.33
C GLU A 35 -20.03 35.30 11.59
N ASP A 36 -18.83 35.85 11.57
CA ASP A 36 -18.20 36.45 12.77
C ASP A 36 -18.96 37.69 13.29
N ASN A 37 -19.64 38.41 12.40
CA ASN A 37 -20.37 39.65 12.71
C ASN A 37 -21.87 39.44 12.93
N THR A 38 -22.34 38.20 12.93
CA THR A 38 -23.76 37.89 13.12
C THR A 38 -24.14 38.08 14.58
N LYS A 39 -25.13 38.94 14.84
CA LYS A 39 -25.80 38.97 16.15
C LYS A 39 -26.52 37.64 16.36
N PHE A 40 -26.00 36.82 17.27
CA PHE A 40 -26.50 35.48 17.51
C PHE A 40 -26.82 35.28 19.00
N ASP A 41 -28.01 34.77 19.26
CA ASP A 41 -28.48 34.37 20.58
C ASP A 41 -28.45 32.84 20.69
N LEU A 42 -27.63 32.32 21.62
CA LEU A 42 -27.49 30.89 21.86
C LEU A 42 -28.82 30.21 22.18
N GLN A 43 -29.73 30.89 22.90
CA GLN A 43 -31.02 30.31 23.27
C GLN A 43 -31.99 30.22 22.09
N LYS A 44 -31.72 30.97 21.01
CA LYS A 44 -32.56 31.02 19.80
C LYS A 44 -31.92 30.29 18.62
N ALA A 45 -30.97 29.39 18.87
CA ALA A 45 -30.22 28.69 17.83
C ALA A 45 -31.12 27.96 16.81
N ALA A 46 -32.15 27.25 17.27
CA ALA A 46 -33.08 26.55 16.40
C ALA A 46 -33.90 27.54 15.54
N SER A 47 -34.47 28.58 16.16
CA SER A 47 -35.22 29.62 15.43
C SER A 47 -34.33 30.37 14.44
N PHE A 48 -33.10 30.70 14.82
CA PHE A 48 -32.12 31.31 13.94
C PHE A 48 -31.82 30.41 12.74
N PHE A 49 -31.57 29.12 12.98
CA PHE A 49 -31.31 28.16 11.91
C PHE A 49 -32.49 28.10 10.93
N THR A 50 -33.71 27.93 11.44
CA THR A 50 -34.91 27.82 10.61
C THR A 50 -35.22 29.11 9.86
N GLN A 51 -35.07 30.29 10.49
CA GLN A 51 -35.26 31.59 9.82
C GLN A 51 -34.31 31.78 8.63
N ASN A 52 -33.06 31.33 8.76
CA ASN A 52 -32.04 31.54 7.73
C ASN A 52 -32.04 30.47 6.63
N THR A 53 -32.63 29.30 6.88
CA THR A 53 -32.60 28.17 5.93
C THR A 53 -33.98 27.82 5.38
N GLN A 54 -35.05 28.22 6.07
CA GLN A 54 -36.41 27.72 5.87
C GLN A 54 -36.53 26.20 6.05
N ILE A 55 -35.68 25.62 6.90
CA ILE A 55 -35.63 24.19 7.20
C ILE A 55 -35.77 24.00 8.70
N GLU A 56 -36.62 23.06 9.09
CA GLU A 56 -36.77 22.64 10.48
C GLU A 56 -35.82 21.48 10.75
N ALA A 57 -34.76 21.73 11.52
CA ALA A 57 -33.82 20.70 11.92
C ALA A 57 -34.41 19.86 13.07
N LYS A 58 -34.18 18.55 13.04
CA LYS A 58 -34.53 17.63 14.14
C LYS A 58 -33.81 18.00 15.43
N LYS A 59 -32.62 18.59 15.32
CA LYS A 59 -31.80 19.02 16.45
C LYS A 59 -30.93 20.20 16.02
N VAL A 60 -30.80 21.21 16.87
CA VAL A 60 -29.83 22.31 16.72
C VAL A 60 -29.16 22.52 18.06
N VAL A 61 -27.84 22.32 18.11
CA VAL A 61 -27.02 22.53 19.30
C VAL A 61 -26.05 23.67 19.02
N PRO A 62 -26.18 24.81 19.69
CA PRO A 62 -25.21 25.88 19.58
C PRO A 62 -23.94 25.59 20.38
N ILE A 63 -22.79 25.89 19.80
CA ILE A 63 -21.47 25.70 20.38
C ILE A 63 -20.70 27.01 20.23
N LYS A 64 -20.21 27.57 21.33
CA LYS A 64 -19.42 28.81 21.33
C LYS A 64 -17.97 28.51 21.69
N ILE A 65 -17.04 28.87 20.81
CA ILE A 65 -15.60 28.74 21.02
C ILE A 65 -14.99 30.14 20.88
N ALA A 66 -14.59 30.74 22.00
CA ALA A 66 -14.17 32.14 22.05
C ALA A 66 -15.23 33.07 21.40
N LYS A 67 -14.87 33.77 20.33
CA LYS A 67 -15.78 34.65 19.55
C LYS A 67 -16.55 33.90 18.45
N SER A 68 -16.23 32.63 18.23
CA SER A 68 -16.79 31.81 17.17
C SER A 68 -18.06 31.08 17.64
N ILE A 69 -19.06 31.00 16.77
CA ILE A 69 -20.30 30.28 16.98
C ILE A 69 -20.46 29.21 15.91
N PHE A 70 -20.75 28.00 16.36
CA PHE A 70 -21.02 26.83 15.56
C PHE A 70 -22.42 26.29 15.91
N LEU A 71 -23.05 25.63 14.96
CA LEU A 71 -24.28 24.86 15.17
C LEU A 71 -24.01 23.42 14.75
N SER A 72 -24.15 22.48 15.68
CA SER A 72 -24.33 21.08 15.34
C SER A 72 -25.81 20.87 15.04
N ILE A 73 -26.13 20.45 13.82
CA ILE A 73 -27.50 20.28 13.35
C ILE A 73 -27.75 18.85 12.93
N LYS A 74 -28.98 18.37 13.15
CA LYS A 74 -29.47 17.11 12.59
C LYS A 74 -30.66 17.37 11.68
N LEU A 75 -30.59 16.93 10.44
CA LEU A 75 -31.64 17.15 9.44
C LEU A 75 -32.47 15.89 9.19
N LYS A 76 -33.59 16.05 8.48
CA LYS A 76 -34.21 14.91 7.77
C LYS A 76 -33.43 14.70 6.48
N GLN A 77 -33.31 13.44 6.05
CA GLN A 77 -32.60 13.09 4.83
C GLN A 77 -33.13 13.85 3.60
N SER A 78 -34.45 14.05 3.51
CA SER A 78 -35.11 14.84 2.45
C SER A 78 -34.63 16.30 2.38
N ASP A 79 -34.17 16.86 3.50
CA ASP A 79 -33.89 18.28 3.64
C ASP A 79 -32.40 18.60 3.42
N VAL A 80 -31.54 17.58 3.39
CA VAL A 80 -30.08 17.72 3.26
C VAL A 80 -29.70 18.44 1.96
N LEU A 81 -30.21 17.98 0.81
CA LEU A 81 -29.90 18.59 -0.49
C LEU A 81 -30.43 20.03 -0.57
N THR A 82 -31.61 20.27 -0.03
CA THR A 82 -32.23 21.61 0.04
C THR A 82 -31.40 22.54 0.92
N PHE A 83 -30.88 22.06 2.05
CA PHE A 83 -30.06 22.83 2.96
C PHE A 83 -28.72 23.24 2.35
N LEU A 84 -28.07 22.31 1.64
CA LEU A 84 -26.77 22.52 1.02
C LEU A 84 -26.87 23.41 -0.22
N SER A 85 -27.96 23.34 -0.98
CA SER A 85 -28.18 24.19 -2.15
C SER A 85 -28.59 25.64 -1.81
N LYS A 86 -29.22 25.88 -0.65
CA LYS A 86 -29.76 27.20 -0.25
C LYS A 86 -28.82 28.07 0.58
N LYS A 87 -27.52 27.77 0.67
CA LYS A 87 -26.60 28.51 1.56
C LYS A 87 -26.60 30.01 1.27
N LYS A 88 -27.27 30.79 2.13
CA LYS A 88 -27.25 32.26 2.13
C LYS A 88 -26.65 32.82 3.42
N GLY A 89 -25.64 33.68 3.25
CA GLY A 89 -25.38 34.93 3.97
C GLY A 89 -24.97 34.92 5.45
N GLN A 90 -25.40 33.97 6.26
CA GLN A 90 -25.16 33.98 7.72
C GLN A 90 -24.32 32.80 8.21
N PHE A 91 -23.93 31.90 7.30
CA PHE A 91 -23.06 30.77 7.59
C PHE A 91 -21.79 30.88 6.76
N LYS A 92 -20.65 30.86 7.45
CA LYS A 92 -19.30 30.96 6.89
C LYS A 92 -18.88 29.69 6.16
N TYR A 93 -19.24 28.53 6.70
CA TYR A 93 -19.07 27.23 6.06
C TYR A 93 -19.95 26.18 6.72
N VAL A 94 -20.11 25.04 6.04
CA VAL A 94 -20.76 23.83 6.55
C VAL A 94 -19.88 22.64 6.22
N GLU A 95 -19.78 21.73 7.18
CA GLU A 95 -19.09 20.45 7.04
C GLU A 95 -19.91 19.33 7.69
N ALA A 96 -19.59 18.09 7.38
CA ALA A 96 -20.21 16.94 8.05
C ALA A 96 -19.78 16.88 9.53
N ASN A 97 -20.64 16.33 10.39
CA ASN A 97 -20.25 16.02 11.77
C ASN A 97 -19.48 14.70 11.78
N TYR A 98 -18.16 14.75 11.96
CA TYR A 98 -17.31 13.55 11.94
C TYR A 98 -17.34 12.79 13.27
N ARG A 99 -17.31 11.46 13.19
CA ARG A 99 -17.08 10.60 14.36
C ARG A 99 -15.59 10.56 14.67
N TRP A 100 -15.27 10.55 15.95
CA TRP A 100 -13.91 10.38 16.47
C TRP A 100 -13.90 9.13 17.34
N LYS A 101 -12.99 8.19 17.08
CA LYS A 101 -12.83 6.94 17.84
C LYS A 101 -11.35 6.72 18.15
N ILE A 102 -11.06 6.21 19.34
CA ILE A 102 -9.75 5.64 19.67
C ILE A 102 -9.80 4.18 19.20
N MET A 103 -9.07 3.85 18.14
CA MET A 103 -9.19 2.53 17.48
C MET A 103 -8.29 1.46 18.12
N THR A 104 -7.17 1.88 18.69
CA THR A 104 -6.36 1.10 19.64
C THR A 104 -5.71 2.04 20.66
N GLN A 105 -5.35 1.52 21.84
CA GLN A 105 -4.58 2.23 22.87
C GLN A 105 -3.18 1.62 23.07
N ASP A 106 -2.72 0.77 22.14
CA ASP A 106 -1.37 0.19 22.18
C ASP A 106 -0.32 1.31 22.25
N GLU A 107 0.62 1.20 23.20
CA GLU A 107 1.51 2.28 23.62
C GLU A 107 2.34 2.85 22.46
N LEU A 108 2.79 1.99 21.55
CA LEU A 108 3.67 2.31 20.44
C LEU A 108 2.92 2.54 19.13
N TYR A 109 1.61 2.30 19.07
CA TYR A 109 0.79 2.54 17.87
C TYR A 109 0.97 3.94 17.26
N PRO A 110 1.03 5.04 18.05
CA PRO A 110 1.24 6.37 17.48
C PRO A 110 2.53 6.52 16.66
N LYS A 111 3.51 5.61 16.81
CA LYS A 111 4.78 5.58 16.05
C LYS A 111 4.72 4.72 14.78
N GLN A 112 3.62 3.99 14.53
CA GLN A 112 3.44 3.11 13.39
C GLN A 112 2.86 3.86 12.19
N TRP A 113 3.71 4.65 11.52
CA TRP A 113 3.32 5.38 10.31
C TRP A 113 2.72 4.48 9.23
N ASN A 114 3.14 3.22 9.17
CA ASN A 114 2.66 2.21 8.23
C ASN A 114 1.16 1.93 8.35
N LEU A 115 0.61 2.10 9.56
CA LEU A 115 -0.81 1.93 9.85
C LEU A 115 -1.56 3.26 9.74
N GLU A 116 -1.01 4.32 10.34
CA GLU A 116 -1.52 5.68 10.26
C GLU A 116 -0.37 6.68 10.14
N ASN A 117 -0.18 7.22 8.95
CA ASN A 117 0.85 8.20 8.64
C ASN A 117 0.30 9.60 8.86
N THR A 118 0.71 10.22 9.98
CA THR A 118 0.28 11.58 10.35
C THR A 118 1.12 12.67 9.68
N GLY A 119 2.21 12.29 8.98
CA GLY A 119 3.24 13.19 8.48
C GLY A 119 4.30 13.59 9.52
N ASN A 120 4.10 13.29 10.82
CA ASN A 120 5.01 13.69 11.91
C ASN A 120 5.48 12.52 12.78
N ASN A 121 4.90 11.33 12.59
CA ASN A 121 5.20 10.14 13.40
C ASN A 121 6.20 9.18 12.74
N TYR A 122 6.84 9.61 11.66
CA TYR A 122 7.99 8.91 11.09
C TYR A 122 9.26 9.24 11.87
N SER A 123 10.08 8.23 12.19
CA SER A 123 11.23 8.35 13.08
C SER A 123 12.43 9.12 12.51
N ASN A 124 12.36 9.57 11.26
CA ASN A 124 13.40 10.35 10.61
C ASN A 124 12.90 11.75 10.18
N PRO A 125 13.42 12.85 10.74
CA PRO A 125 13.04 14.20 10.33
C PRO A 125 13.53 14.61 8.93
N ILE A 126 14.38 13.81 8.28
CA ILE A 126 15.01 14.13 6.98
C ILE A 126 14.11 13.73 5.79
N THR A 127 13.17 12.81 5.98
CA THR A 127 12.24 12.34 4.94
C THR A 127 10.94 13.14 4.99
N ASN A 128 10.48 13.62 3.83
CA ASN A 128 9.19 14.31 3.69
C ASN A 128 8.05 13.29 3.83
N SER A 129 7.70 12.93 5.06
CA SER A 129 6.58 12.03 5.34
C SER A 129 5.27 12.62 4.80
N VAL A 130 4.58 11.86 3.96
CA VAL A 130 3.32 12.25 3.32
C VAL A 130 2.17 11.70 4.14
N LYS A 131 1.38 12.60 4.76
CA LYS A 131 0.19 12.21 5.52
C LYS A 131 -0.76 11.38 4.66
N GLY A 132 -1.23 10.25 5.19
CA GLY A 132 -2.10 9.30 4.48
C GLY A 132 -1.37 8.34 3.54
N ALA A 133 -0.03 8.40 3.47
CA ALA A 133 0.81 7.38 2.83
C ALA A 133 0.99 6.17 3.76
N ASP A 134 -0.09 5.45 3.99
CA ASP A 134 -0.24 4.31 4.90
C ASP A 134 -1.27 3.29 4.36
N LEU A 135 -1.60 2.26 5.13
CA LEU A 135 -2.62 1.27 4.75
C LEU A 135 -4.07 1.73 4.92
N ASP A 136 -4.32 2.90 5.49
CA ASP A 136 -5.66 3.37 5.85
C ASP A 136 -6.38 2.42 6.81
N ILE A 137 -5.61 1.85 7.74
CA ILE A 137 -6.07 0.71 8.55
C ILE A 137 -7.16 1.10 9.55
N VAL A 138 -7.14 2.34 10.03
CA VAL A 138 -8.10 2.87 11.02
C VAL A 138 -9.53 2.70 10.51
N ARG A 139 -9.77 2.99 9.22
CA ARG A 139 -11.07 2.82 8.58
C ARG A 139 -11.35 1.37 8.21
N ALA A 140 -10.32 0.59 7.85
CA ALA A 140 -10.47 -0.85 7.62
C ALA A 140 -10.97 -1.58 8.88
N TRP A 141 -10.44 -1.21 10.06
CA TRP A 141 -10.85 -1.74 11.36
C TRP A 141 -12.28 -1.40 11.77
N GLU A 142 -12.93 -0.44 11.13
CA GLU A 142 -14.37 -0.21 11.30
C GLU A 142 -15.21 -1.28 10.60
N ILE A 143 -14.64 -1.97 9.60
CA ILE A 143 -15.27 -3.07 8.88
C ILE A 143 -14.91 -4.41 9.54
N SER A 144 -13.62 -4.66 9.74
CA SER A 144 -13.13 -5.86 10.43
C SER A 144 -11.77 -5.63 11.06
N LYS A 145 -11.58 -6.23 12.24
CA LYS A 145 -10.28 -6.36 12.92
C LYS A 145 -9.67 -7.75 12.77
N GLY A 146 -10.22 -8.59 11.89
CA GLY A 146 -9.83 -9.98 11.71
C GLY A 146 -10.66 -10.94 12.57
N ASP A 147 -10.40 -12.23 12.38
CA ASP A 147 -11.03 -13.35 13.07
C ASP A 147 -9.95 -14.41 13.38
N ARG A 148 -10.02 -15.00 14.58
CA ARG A 148 -9.13 -16.10 15.00
C ARG A 148 -9.29 -17.36 14.14
N GLN A 149 -10.39 -17.52 13.39
CA GLN A 149 -10.56 -18.59 12.42
C GLN A 149 -9.61 -18.46 11.22
N ILE A 150 -9.14 -17.24 10.91
CA ILE A 150 -8.18 -17.03 9.82
C ILE A 150 -6.79 -17.50 10.28
N LYS A 151 -6.25 -18.49 9.59
CA LYS A 151 -4.92 -19.06 9.84
C LYS A 151 -3.91 -18.48 8.85
N ILE A 152 -2.87 -17.84 9.36
CA ILE A 152 -1.76 -17.30 8.57
C ILE A 152 -0.47 -17.97 8.99
N ALA A 153 0.16 -18.71 8.07
CA ALA A 153 1.48 -19.29 8.33
C ALA A 153 2.59 -18.27 8.03
N VAL A 154 3.43 -18.02 9.02
CA VAL A 154 4.67 -17.24 8.85
C VAL A 154 5.81 -18.22 8.62
N ILE A 155 6.19 -18.38 7.34
CA ILE A 155 7.28 -19.26 6.92
C ILE A 155 8.57 -18.45 6.96
N ASP A 156 9.35 -18.56 8.04
CA ASP A 156 10.46 -17.65 8.33
C ASP A 156 11.47 -18.27 9.32
N THR A 157 12.03 -17.45 10.21
CA THR A 157 12.96 -17.77 11.30
C THR A 157 12.25 -18.23 12.59
N GLY A 158 10.93 -18.38 12.56
CA GLY A 158 10.11 -18.73 13.72
C GLY A 158 9.31 -17.54 14.26
N ILE A 159 8.61 -17.74 15.37
CA ILE A 159 7.92 -16.68 16.12
C ILE A 159 8.24 -16.84 17.61
N ASP A 160 8.55 -15.73 18.30
CA ASP A 160 8.48 -15.70 19.77
C ASP A 160 7.02 -15.76 20.21
N TYR A 161 6.48 -16.98 20.30
CA TYR A 161 5.09 -17.24 20.70
C TYR A 161 4.78 -16.86 22.16
N ASN A 162 5.80 -16.51 22.95
CA ASN A 162 5.64 -16.00 24.32
C ASN A 162 5.61 -14.45 24.37
N HIS A 163 5.78 -13.78 23.24
CA HIS A 163 5.74 -12.33 23.20
C HIS A 163 4.34 -11.84 23.63
N PRO A 164 4.21 -10.94 24.65
CA PRO A 164 2.90 -10.55 25.19
C PRO A 164 1.95 -9.91 24.18
N ASP A 165 2.53 -9.35 23.12
CA ASP A 165 1.81 -8.72 22.01
C ASP A 165 1.39 -9.72 20.92
N LEU A 166 1.87 -10.97 20.97
CA LEU A 166 1.57 -11.99 19.95
C LEU A 166 0.87 -13.21 20.53
N SER A 167 1.07 -13.54 21.80
CA SER A 167 0.63 -14.79 22.43
C SER A 167 -0.86 -15.09 22.21
N ASP A 168 -1.72 -14.06 22.27
CA ASP A 168 -3.16 -14.20 22.07
C ASP A 168 -3.53 -14.53 20.61
N ASN A 169 -2.63 -14.19 19.67
CA ASN A 169 -2.77 -14.42 18.24
C ASN A 169 -1.96 -15.61 17.72
N ILE A 170 -1.30 -16.40 18.56
CA ILE A 170 -0.61 -17.63 18.12
C ILE A 170 -1.62 -18.75 17.82
N TRP A 171 -1.40 -19.47 16.72
CA TRP A 171 -2.13 -20.69 16.38
C TRP A 171 -1.72 -21.82 17.32
N ILE A 172 -2.67 -22.65 17.74
CA ILE A 172 -2.41 -23.77 18.66
C ILE A 172 -2.92 -25.06 18.02
N ASN A 173 -2.03 -26.04 17.83
CA ASN A 173 -2.42 -27.43 17.57
C ASN A 173 -3.08 -27.98 18.84
N GLY A 174 -4.41 -28.03 18.85
CA GLY A 174 -5.17 -28.41 20.03
C GLY A 174 -5.02 -29.88 20.44
N GLN A 175 -4.58 -30.76 19.54
CA GLN A 175 -4.32 -32.17 19.83
C GLN A 175 -3.00 -32.31 20.59
N GLU A 176 -1.91 -31.74 20.05
CA GLU A 176 -0.60 -31.70 20.70
C GLU A 176 -0.62 -30.92 22.02
N PHE A 177 -1.31 -29.78 22.08
CA PHE A 177 -1.38 -28.98 23.31
C PHE A 177 -2.02 -29.73 24.49
N ARG A 178 -2.92 -30.68 24.21
CA ARG A 178 -3.57 -31.55 25.22
C ARG A 178 -2.96 -32.95 25.26
N GLY A 179 -1.92 -33.16 24.47
CA GLY A 179 -1.25 -34.42 24.21
C GLY A 179 -0.22 -34.78 25.28
N GLN A 180 0.61 -35.74 24.94
CA GLN A 180 1.68 -36.26 25.78
C GLN A 180 3.03 -35.83 25.22
N ALA A 181 3.89 -35.29 26.08
CA ALA A 181 5.22 -34.85 25.66
C ALA A 181 6.02 -35.95 24.94
N ASN A 182 6.63 -35.60 23.82
CA ASN A 182 7.39 -36.47 22.92
C ASN A 182 6.55 -37.53 22.18
N ILE A 183 5.25 -37.28 22.01
CA ILE A 183 4.35 -38.10 21.21
C ILE A 183 3.78 -37.21 20.10
N ASP A 184 3.61 -37.78 18.91
CA ASP A 184 2.82 -37.19 17.83
C ASP A 184 1.38 -37.68 18.02
N ASP A 185 0.58 -36.87 18.72
CA ASP A 185 -0.77 -37.22 19.18
C ASP A 185 -1.80 -37.13 18.04
N ASP A 186 -1.62 -36.20 17.11
CA ASP A 186 -2.48 -36.07 15.92
C ASP A 186 -2.04 -36.95 14.73
N LYS A 187 -0.85 -37.57 14.82
CA LYS A 187 -0.25 -38.47 13.83
C LYS A 187 0.02 -37.78 12.49
N ASN A 188 0.34 -36.48 12.54
CA ASN A 188 0.66 -35.70 11.36
C ASN A 188 2.14 -35.87 10.91
N GLY A 189 2.95 -36.62 11.66
CA GLY A 189 4.37 -36.86 11.42
C GLY A 189 5.32 -35.90 12.16
N TYR A 190 4.78 -35.00 12.98
CA TYR A 190 5.48 -33.94 13.69
C TYR A 190 5.21 -34.05 15.19
N ILE A 191 6.25 -34.34 15.97
CA ILE A 191 6.11 -34.49 17.43
C ILE A 191 6.03 -33.11 18.09
N ASP A 192 5.04 -32.93 18.97
CA ASP A 192 4.83 -31.77 19.84
C ASP A 192 4.74 -30.42 19.08
N ASP A 193 4.14 -30.39 17.88
CA ASP A 193 4.02 -29.19 17.01
C ASP A 193 2.92 -28.20 17.47
N ILE A 194 2.95 -27.85 18.76
CA ILE A 194 1.91 -27.08 19.45
C ILE A 194 1.66 -25.71 18.81
N TYR A 195 2.71 -24.99 18.37
CA TYR A 195 2.60 -23.63 17.83
C TYR A 195 3.02 -23.54 16.34
N GLY A 196 3.19 -24.70 15.71
CA GLY A 196 3.86 -24.88 14.43
C GLY A 196 5.14 -25.71 14.58
N TYR A 197 6.05 -25.62 13.61
CA TYR A 197 7.17 -26.56 13.53
C TYR A 197 8.48 -25.91 13.10
N ASN A 198 9.60 -26.50 13.55
CA ASN A 198 10.96 -26.11 13.24
C ASN A 198 11.63 -27.15 12.35
N PHE A 199 11.68 -26.83 11.05
CA PHE A 199 12.28 -27.67 10.01
C PHE A 199 13.81 -27.61 10.00
N VAL A 200 14.42 -26.62 10.67
CA VAL A 200 15.90 -26.55 10.83
C VAL A 200 16.37 -27.65 11.78
N LYS A 201 15.63 -27.86 12.88
CA LYS A 201 16.01 -28.81 13.94
C LYS A 201 15.18 -30.09 13.95
N ASN A 202 14.13 -30.17 13.14
CA ASN A 202 13.11 -31.22 13.17
C ASN A 202 12.50 -31.38 14.58
N SER A 203 11.87 -30.30 15.07
CA SER A 203 11.26 -30.25 16.39
C SER A 203 9.98 -29.42 16.41
N GLY A 204 9.04 -29.74 17.30
CA GLY A 204 7.80 -28.97 17.54
C GLY A 204 7.97 -27.57 18.15
N ASP A 205 9.21 -27.11 18.35
CA ASP A 205 9.52 -25.77 18.88
C ASP A 205 9.99 -24.78 17.80
N PRO A 206 9.07 -23.97 17.23
CA PRO A 206 9.37 -22.94 16.23
C PRO A 206 9.79 -21.59 16.85
N MET A 207 10.31 -21.58 18.08
CA MET A 207 10.79 -20.37 18.74
C MET A 207 11.80 -19.61 17.88
N ASP A 208 11.61 -18.29 17.78
CA ASP A 208 12.47 -17.41 17.01
C ASP A 208 13.76 -17.07 17.78
N ASP A 209 14.88 -17.53 17.24
CA ASP A 209 16.23 -17.24 17.74
C ASP A 209 17.00 -16.23 16.88
N GLN A 210 16.33 -15.60 15.90
CA GLN A 210 16.89 -14.60 14.98
C GLN A 210 16.21 -13.23 15.15
N GLY A 211 14.88 -13.19 15.07
CA GLY A 211 14.02 -12.02 15.28
C GLY A 211 13.19 -11.57 14.08
N HIS A 212 13.55 -11.99 12.86
CA HIS A 212 12.91 -11.54 11.62
C HIS A 212 11.47 -12.05 11.49
N GLY A 213 11.22 -13.30 11.87
CA GLY A 213 9.89 -13.91 11.80
C GLY A 213 8.95 -13.33 12.86
N THR A 214 9.45 -13.08 14.07
CA THR A 214 8.70 -12.33 15.11
C THR A 214 8.35 -10.92 14.67
N HIS A 215 9.24 -10.25 13.92
CA HIS A 215 8.96 -8.92 13.36
C HIS A 215 7.85 -8.96 12.32
N CYS A 216 7.92 -9.92 11.39
CA CYS A 216 6.88 -10.14 10.39
C CYS A 216 5.53 -10.51 11.03
N ALA A 217 5.53 -11.38 12.04
CA ALA A 217 4.35 -11.79 12.79
C ALA A 217 3.64 -10.60 13.46
N GLY A 218 4.39 -9.68 14.07
CA GLY A 218 3.82 -8.48 14.69
C GLY A 218 3.16 -7.52 13.69
N ILE A 219 3.71 -7.42 12.49
CA ILE A 219 3.09 -6.61 11.42
C ILE A 219 1.73 -7.20 11.04
N ILE A 220 1.64 -8.52 10.92
CA ILE A 220 0.39 -9.21 10.59
C ILE A 220 -0.61 -9.07 11.73
N GLY A 221 -0.19 -9.39 12.96
CA GLY A 221 -1.12 -9.79 14.01
C GLY A 221 -0.70 -9.49 15.44
N ALA A 222 0.08 -8.43 15.71
CA ALA A 222 0.19 -7.95 17.09
C ALA A 222 -1.21 -7.56 17.63
N ALA A 223 -1.52 -8.05 18.83
CA ALA A 223 -2.82 -7.97 19.45
C ALA A 223 -3.16 -6.51 19.82
N HIS A 224 -4.43 -6.12 19.71
CA HIS A 224 -4.85 -4.79 20.15
C HIS A 224 -5.24 -4.86 21.63
N ASN A 225 -4.25 -4.95 22.51
CA ASN A 225 -4.44 -5.26 23.94
C ASN A 225 -3.94 -4.14 24.88
N ASN A 226 -3.73 -2.94 24.34
CA ASN A 226 -3.18 -1.75 25.01
C ASN A 226 -1.71 -1.91 25.42
N PHE A 227 -0.99 -2.83 24.81
CA PHE A 227 0.42 -3.09 25.04
C PHE A 227 1.15 -3.00 23.70
N GLY A 228 2.39 -2.52 23.71
CA GLY A 228 3.22 -2.65 22.51
C GLY A 228 2.69 -1.93 21.27
N ILE A 229 2.62 -2.64 20.15
CA ILE A 229 2.22 -2.16 18.83
C ILE A 229 0.84 -2.72 18.45
N ALA A 230 0.29 -2.28 17.32
CA ALA A 230 -0.83 -2.94 16.68
C ALA A 230 -0.40 -3.69 15.41
N GLY A 231 -0.95 -4.88 15.18
CA GLY A 231 -0.88 -5.57 13.89
C GLY A 231 -1.99 -5.12 12.94
N VAL A 232 -1.86 -5.44 11.66
CA VAL A 232 -2.91 -5.24 10.65
C VAL A 232 -4.21 -5.93 11.08
N MET A 233 -4.13 -7.12 11.65
CA MET A 233 -5.23 -7.86 12.26
C MET A 233 -5.11 -7.82 13.78
N ALA A 234 -6.18 -7.46 14.48
CA ALA A 234 -6.24 -7.59 15.95
C ALA A 234 -6.47 -9.04 16.37
N ASN A 235 -7.20 -9.81 15.55
CA ASN A 235 -7.56 -11.20 15.79
C ASN A 235 -7.16 -12.03 14.57
N VAL A 236 -6.24 -12.97 14.74
CA VAL A 236 -5.75 -13.88 13.70
C VAL A 236 -5.05 -15.07 14.36
N SER A 237 -5.00 -16.23 13.70
CA SER A 237 -4.18 -17.37 14.13
C SER A 237 -2.87 -17.45 13.36
N LEU A 238 -1.77 -17.03 13.99
CA LEU A 238 -0.41 -17.03 13.45
C LEU A 238 0.27 -18.38 13.72
N MET A 239 0.57 -19.12 12.67
CA MET A 239 1.30 -20.38 12.72
C MET A 239 2.78 -20.15 12.43
N ALA A 240 3.66 -20.61 13.33
CA ALA A 240 5.10 -20.38 13.22
C ALA A 240 5.79 -21.54 12.48
N LEU A 241 6.30 -21.30 11.28
CA LEU A 241 7.01 -22.32 10.48
C LEU A 241 8.46 -21.89 10.27
N LYS A 242 9.34 -22.43 11.10
CA LYS A 242 10.77 -22.08 11.10
C LYS A 242 11.54 -22.96 10.13
N PHE A 243 12.02 -22.39 9.03
CA PHE A 243 12.93 -23.06 8.09
C PHE A 243 14.26 -22.30 7.90
N ILE A 244 14.35 -21.08 8.44
CA ILE A 244 15.56 -20.25 8.45
C ILE A 244 16.15 -20.25 9.86
N ASP A 245 17.46 -20.50 9.95
CA ASP A 245 18.18 -20.57 11.21
C ASP A 245 18.56 -19.17 11.76
N LYS A 246 19.22 -19.14 12.92
CA LYS A 246 19.67 -17.92 13.59
C LYS A 246 20.66 -17.07 12.78
N ASN A 247 21.33 -17.64 11.78
CA ASN A 247 22.29 -16.96 10.93
C ASN A 247 21.63 -16.41 9.64
N GLY A 248 20.36 -16.75 9.41
CA GLY A 248 19.65 -16.41 8.18
C GLY A 248 19.77 -17.48 7.10
N ASP A 249 20.26 -18.68 7.43
CA ASP A 249 20.42 -19.77 6.47
C ASP A 249 19.18 -20.67 6.45
N GLY A 250 18.66 -20.95 5.25
CA GLY A 250 17.56 -21.87 5.01
C GLY A 250 17.76 -22.65 3.72
N SER A 251 17.02 -23.74 3.55
CA SER A 251 17.10 -24.59 2.35
C SER A 251 15.75 -24.65 1.62
N THR A 252 15.80 -24.92 0.31
CA THR A 252 14.59 -25.19 -0.48
C THR A 252 13.78 -26.36 0.09
N GLU A 253 14.45 -27.42 0.59
CA GLU A 253 13.78 -28.53 1.28
C GLU A 253 13.00 -28.04 2.52
N GLY A 254 13.61 -27.21 3.36
CA GLY A 254 12.94 -26.64 4.53
C GLY A 254 11.72 -25.80 4.14
N ALA A 255 11.82 -25.00 3.07
CA ALA A 255 10.70 -24.24 2.55
C ALA A 255 9.58 -25.16 2.00
N LEU A 256 9.92 -26.24 1.30
CA LEU A 256 8.95 -27.22 0.79
C LEU A 256 8.18 -27.89 1.94
N ARG A 257 8.88 -28.34 2.98
CA ARG A 257 8.28 -28.98 4.15
C ARG A 257 7.40 -28.02 4.95
N ALA A 258 7.81 -26.75 5.05
CA ALA A 258 6.98 -25.71 5.65
C ALA A 258 5.70 -25.47 4.85
N ILE A 259 5.77 -25.39 3.52
CA ILE A 259 4.58 -25.26 2.66
C ILE A 259 3.68 -26.49 2.83
N GLU A 260 4.23 -27.70 2.73
CA GLU A 260 3.49 -28.96 2.92
C GLU A 260 2.73 -28.98 4.26
N TYR A 261 3.42 -28.68 5.37
CA TYR A 261 2.80 -28.62 6.69
C TYR A 261 1.68 -27.59 6.74
N ALA A 262 1.89 -26.39 6.19
CA ALA A 262 0.87 -25.35 6.17
C ALA A 262 -0.39 -25.78 5.38
N LEU A 263 -0.21 -26.49 4.27
CA LEU A 263 -1.31 -27.05 3.48
C LEU A 263 -2.09 -28.10 4.28
N ALA A 264 -1.38 -29.02 4.94
CA ALA A 264 -1.99 -30.05 5.79
C ALA A 264 -2.78 -29.46 6.96
N GLN A 265 -2.34 -28.31 7.48
CA GLN A 265 -3.04 -27.56 8.53
C GLN A 265 -4.12 -26.60 7.99
N GLU A 266 -4.43 -26.66 6.69
CA GLU A 266 -5.48 -25.89 6.01
C GLU A 266 -5.40 -24.39 6.32
N VAL A 267 -4.22 -23.79 6.21
CA VAL A 267 -4.07 -22.34 6.40
C VAL A 267 -4.72 -21.54 5.27
N ASP A 268 -5.05 -20.29 5.53
CA ASP A 268 -5.68 -19.40 4.55
C ASP A 268 -4.66 -18.57 3.77
N VAL A 269 -3.56 -18.19 4.44
CA VAL A 269 -2.52 -17.30 3.91
C VAL A 269 -1.14 -17.84 4.27
N LEU A 270 -0.23 -17.84 3.29
CA LEU A 270 1.20 -18.04 3.49
C LEU A 270 1.89 -16.67 3.41
N SER A 271 2.62 -16.29 4.46
CA SER A 271 3.43 -15.07 4.49
C SER A 271 4.91 -15.44 4.35
N ASN A 272 5.51 -15.02 3.24
CA ASN A 272 6.84 -15.45 2.81
C ASN A 272 7.76 -14.24 2.62
N SER A 273 8.44 -13.86 3.71
CA SER A 273 9.36 -12.71 3.77
C SER A 273 10.80 -13.05 3.42
N TRP A 274 10.98 -13.99 2.48
CA TRP A 274 12.25 -14.53 2.05
C TRP A 274 12.27 -14.66 0.52
N GLY A 275 13.47 -14.74 -0.04
CA GLY A 275 13.67 -14.94 -1.46
C GLY A 275 15.14 -15.07 -1.79
N GLY A 276 15.43 -15.67 -2.95
CA GLY A 276 16.79 -15.96 -3.40
C GLY A 276 16.87 -17.30 -4.13
N GLY A 277 18.04 -17.58 -4.66
CA GLY A 277 18.30 -18.77 -5.47
C GLY A 277 17.75 -18.69 -6.88
N GLU A 278 18.02 -19.74 -7.64
CA GLU A 278 17.53 -19.93 -9.02
C GLU A 278 16.11 -20.51 -9.03
N TYR A 279 15.50 -20.59 -10.21
CA TYR A 279 14.21 -21.26 -10.40
C TYR A 279 14.27 -22.72 -9.91
N SER A 280 13.30 -23.10 -9.07
CA SER A 280 13.13 -24.47 -8.58
C SER A 280 11.76 -25.00 -8.98
N GLN A 281 11.74 -26.04 -9.82
CA GLN A 281 10.48 -26.67 -10.22
C GLN A 281 9.71 -27.24 -9.02
N ALA A 282 10.42 -27.82 -8.05
CA ALA A 282 9.79 -28.36 -6.85
C ALA A 282 9.10 -27.26 -6.02
N LEU A 283 9.74 -26.10 -5.87
CA LEU A 283 9.15 -24.97 -5.14
C LEU A 283 7.96 -24.38 -5.90
N PHE A 284 8.05 -24.28 -7.23
CA PHE A 284 6.91 -23.90 -8.07
C PHE A 284 5.74 -24.86 -7.88
N ASP A 285 5.97 -26.18 -7.95
CA ASP A 285 4.92 -27.19 -7.84
C ASP A 285 4.25 -27.16 -6.45
N ALA A 286 5.02 -26.96 -5.37
CA ALA A 286 4.47 -26.82 -4.02
C ALA A 286 3.57 -25.58 -3.87
N ILE A 287 3.98 -24.43 -4.42
CA ILE A 287 3.15 -23.22 -4.39
C ILE A 287 1.93 -23.36 -5.30
N ALA A 288 2.06 -24.10 -6.41
CA ALA A 288 0.95 -24.43 -7.30
C ALA A 288 -0.06 -25.36 -6.63
N GLU A 289 0.36 -26.24 -5.72
CA GLU A 289 -0.55 -27.03 -4.90
C GLU A 289 -1.30 -26.15 -3.89
N ALA A 290 -0.60 -25.21 -3.24
CA ALA A 290 -1.24 -24.22 -2.37
C ALA A 290 -2.35 -23.44 -3.10
N ASN A 291 -2.13 -23.13 -4.39
CA ASN A 291 -3.15 -22.49 -5.23
C ASN A 291 -4.41 -23.36 -5.41
N LYS A 292 -4.26 -24.68 -5.59
CA LYS A 292 -5.40 -25.60 -5.75
C LYS A 292 -6.24 -25.70 -4.48
N GLU A 293 -5.58 -25.63 -3.32
CA GLU A 293 -6.23 -25.60 -2.00
C GLU A 293 -6.85 -24.22 -1.66
N GLY A 294 -6.73 -23.25 -2.57
CA GLY A 294 -7.30 -21.92 -2.40
C GLY A 294 -6.52 -21.05 -1.41
N ILE A 295 -5.23 -21.32 -1.21
CA ILE A 295 -4.35 -20.61 -0.28
C ILE A 295 -3.60 -19.49 -1.03
N ILE A 296 -3.65 -18.27 -0.50
CA ILE A 296 -2.91 -17.13 -1.05
C ILE A 296 -1.45 -17.17 -0.56
N PHE A 297 -0.50 -16.91 -1.45
CA PHE A 297 0.95 -16.94 -1.17
C PHE A 297 1.51 -15.51 -1.30
N VAL A 298 1.83 -14.85 -0.20
CA VAL A 298 2.31 -13.46 -0.22
C VAL A 298 3.83 -13.44 -0.11
N ALA A 299 4.51 -12.93 -1.13
CA ALA A 299 5.96 -12.99 -1.26
C ALA A 299 6.60 -11.60 -1.30
N ALA A 300 7.72 -11.43 -0.59
CA ALA A 300 8.54 -10.23 -0.67
C ALA A 300 9.24 -10.12 -2.03
N ALA A 301 9.14 -8.96 -2.70
CA ALA A 301 9.68 -8.78 -4.05
C ALA A 301 11.23 -8.77 -4.13
N GLY A 302 11.92 -8.50 -3.02
CA GLY A 302 13.39 -8.39 -2.98
C GLY A 302 13.91 -7.03 -2.56
N ASN A 303 15.17 -6.99 -2.12
CA ASN A 303 15.82 -5.80 -1.55
C ASN A 303 17.05 -5.33 -2.35
N PHE A 304 17.04 -5.57 -3.67
CA PHE A 304 18.20 -5.32 -4.53
C PHE A 304 18.09 -4.04 -5.37
N GLY A 305 16.92 -3.39 -5.40
CA GLY A 305 16.66 -2.23 -6.27
C GLY A 305 16.66 -2.58 -7.77
N GLU A 306 16.40 -3.86 -8.08
CA GLU A 306 16.47 -4.42 -9.43
C GLU A 306 15.09 -4.69 -10.03
N ASN A 307 15.03 -4.73 -11.36
CA ASN A 307 13.80 -5.06 -12.09
C ASN A 307 13.64 -6.59 -12.24
N ASN A 308 12.67 -7.15 -11.52
CA ASN A 308 12.30 -8.56 -11.51
C ASN A 308 11.69 -9.08 -12.82
N ASP A 309 11.34 -8.20 -13.78
CA ASP A 309 10.98 -8.61 -15.14
C ASP A 309 12.21 -9.06 -15.94
N ASN A 310 13.41 -8.61 -15.55
CA ASN A 310 14.69 -8.97 -16.17
C ASN A 310 15.51 -9.92 -15.29
N LEU A 311 15.55 -9.65 -13.98
CA LEU A 311 16.32 -10.38 -12.98
C LEU A 311 15.35 -10.98 -11.96
N HIS A 312 14.81 -12.15 -12.29
CA HIS A 312 13.81 -12.83 -11.47
C HIS A 312 14.32 -13.13 -10.06
N LEU A 313 13.47 -12.91 -9.05
CA LEU A 313 13.70 -13.34 -7.68
C LEU A 313 12.61 -14.31 -7.24
N TYR A 314 12.98 -15.52 -6.87
CA TYR A 314 12.04 -16.54 -6.41
C TYR A 314 11.88 -16.51 -4.88
N PRO A 315 10.67 -16.74 -4.34
CA PRO A 315 9.47 -17.20 -5.05
C PRO A 315 8.63 -16.08 -5.71
N ALA A 316 8.89 -14.81 -5.44
CA ALA A 316 8.05 -13.68 -5.86
C ALA A 316 7.82 -13.59 -7.39
N SER A 317 8.78 -14.03 -8.20
CA SER A 317 8.72 -14.00 -9.67
C SER A 317 8.02 -15.20 -10.30
N TYR A 318 7.64 -16.24 -9.56
CA TYR A 318 6.86 -17.35 -10.14
C TYR A 318 5.52 -16.85 -10.67
N LYS A 319 5.12 -17.35 -11.85
CA LYS A 319 3.86 -16.97 -12.51
C LYS A 319 2.71 -17.88 -12.08
N LEU A 320 2.35 -17.81 -10.80
CA LEU A 320 1.20 -18.52 -10.23
C LEU A 320 0.10 -17.55 -9.79
N PRO A 321 -1.18 -17.91 -9.96
CA PRO A 321 -2.29 -16.98 -9.70
C PRO A 321 -2.52 -16.68 -8.21
N ASN A 322 -2.02 -17.52 -7.30
CA ASN A 322 -2.07 -17.28 -5.86
C ASN A 322 -0.90 -16.46 -5.31
N ILE A 323 0.15 -16.18 -6.09
CA ILE A 323 1.29 -15.41 -5.61
C ILE A 323 0.97 -13.92 -5.67
N VAL A 324 1.07 -13.23 -4.53
CA VAL A 324 1.05 -11.77 -4.45
C VAL A 324 2.46 -11.29 -4.12
N SER A 325 3.14 -10.74 -5.12
CA SER A 325 4.50 -10.20 -5.03
C SER A 325 4.47 -8.74 -4.57
N VAL A 326 5.15 -8.43 -3.46
CA VAL A 326 4.99 -7.16 -2.74
C VAL A 326 6.29 -6.35 -2.70
N GLY A 327 6.26 -5.18 -3.34
CA GLY A 327 7.30 -4.16 -3.24
C GLY A 327 7.20 -3.33 -1.96
N SER A 328 8.25 -2.58 -1.63
CA SER A 328 8.34 -1.75 -0.43
C SER A 328 8.24 -0.26 -0.77
N HIS A 329 7.51 0.49 0.03
CA HIS A 329 7.52 1.95 0.00
C HIS A 329 7.83 2.58 1.37
N GLY A 330 8.30 3.82 1.33
CA GLY A 330 8.57 4.65 2.50
C GLY A 330 7.38 5.52 2.92
N ALA A 331 7.57 6.25 4.03
CA ALA A 331 6.56 7.15 4.58
C ALA A 331 6.33 8.42 3.74
N ASP A 332 7.16 8.63 2.71
CA ASP A 332 7.09 9.70 1.72
C ASP A 332 6.27 9.32 0.47
N ASP A 333 5.61 8.17 0.49
CA ASP A 333 4.83 7.61 -0.64
C ASP A 333 5.67 7.31 -1.90
N GLU A 334 6.98 7.13 -1.70
CA GLU A 334 7.91 6.72 -2.73
C GLU A 334 8.28 5.25 -2.56
N LEU A 335 8.41 4.53 -3.69
CA LEU A 335 8.98 3.19 -3.71
C LEU A 335 10.37 3.25 -3.08
N SER A 336 10.61 2.39 -2.09
CA SER A 336 11.86 2.33 -1.36
C SER A 336 13.02 2.07 -2.33
N THR A 337 14.14 2.77 -2.20
CA THR A 337 15.24 2.66 -3.17
C THR A 337 15.86 1.27 -3.26
N PHE A 338 15.72 0.47 -2.20
CA PHE A 338 16.15 -0.92 -2.17
C PHE A 338 15.09 -1.90 -2.72
N SER A 339 13.83 -1.48 -2.88
CA SER A 339 12.78 -2.40 -3.33
C SER A 339 13.09 -2.87 -4.73
N SER A 340 13.13 -4.18 -4.92
CA SER A 340 12.94 -4.74 -6.26
C SER A 340 11.54 -4.40 -6.77
N TYR A 341 11.41 -4.32 -8.09
CA TYR A 341 10.21 -3.85 -8.79
C TYR A 341 10.02 -4.62 -10.09
N GLY A 342 8.87 -4.49 -10.75
CA GLY A 342 8.62 -5.06 -12.06
C GLY A 342 7.19 -4.81 -12.51
N GLU A 343 7.03 -4.30 -13.72
CA GLU A 343 5.72 -3.96 -14.31
C GLU A 343 4.87 -5.23 -14.53
N GLN A 344 5.51 -6.39 -14.66
CA GLN A 344 4.86 -7.68 -14.90
C GLN A 344 5.08 -8.72 -13.80
N SER A 345 5.93 -8.45 -12.81
CA SER A 345 6.37 -9.40 -11.79
C SER A 345 6.15 -8.98 -10.34
N VAL A 346 5.88 -7.70 -10.07
CA VAL A 346 5.54 -7.20 -8.74
C VAL A 346 4.13 -6.64 -8.75
N ASP A 347 3.26 -7.12 -7.87
CA ASP A 347 1.82 -6.85 -7.95
C ASP A 347 1.46 -5.46 -7.42
N LEU A 348 1.98 -5.10 -6.24
CA LEU A 348 1.74 -3.81 -5.59
C LEU A 348 2.85 -3.49 -4.58
N ALA A 349 2.91 -2.25 -4.12
CA ALA A 349 3.79 -1.84 -3.01
C ALA A 349 3.04 -1.81 -1.67
N ALA A 350 3.73 -2.00 -0.55
CA ALA A 350 3.20 -1.79 0.80
C ALA A 350 4.27 -1.17 1.72
N PRO A 351 3.91 -0.64 2.91
CA PRO A 351 4.89 -0.04 3.81
C PRO A 351 6.01 -1.01 4.18
N GLY A 352 7.26 -0.62 3.94
CA GLY A 352 8.40 -1.51 4.22
C GLY A 352 9.69 -0.80 4.63
N GLU A 353 9.70 0.52 4.82
CA GLU A 353 10.88 1.24 5.31
C GLU A 353 10.70 1.73 6.76
N LYS A 354 11.59 1.31 7.66
CA LYS A 354 11.57 1.66 9.10
C LYS A 354 10.22 1.34 9.74
N ILE A 355 9.83 0.09 9.60
CA ILE A 355 8.60 -0.45 10.17
C ILE A 355 8.89 -0.89 11.60
N LEU A 356 8.22 -0.27 12.56
CA LEU A 356 8.26 -0.67 13.96
C LEU A 356 7.42 -1.93 14.16
N SER A 357 8.03 -3.01 14.65
CA SER A 357 7.32 -4.25 15.00
C SER A 357 7.95 -4.96 16.21
N SER A 358 7.36 -6.08 16.64
CA SER A 358 7.81 -6.95 17.72
C SER A 358 9.15 -7.62 17.39
N LEU A 359 9.93 -7.92 18.43
CA LEU A 359 11.17 -8.68 18.38
C LEU A 359 11.19 -9.65 19.58
N PRO A 360 11.93 -10.76 19.50
CA PRO A 360 11.98 -11.72 20.59
C PRO A 360 12.38 -11.10 21.93
N LYS A 361 11.92 -11.71 23.01
CA LYS A 361 12.19 -11.32 24.40
C LYS A 361 11.54 -9.99 24.78
N ASN A 362 10.27 -9.82 24.37
CA ASN A 362 9.43 -8.66 24.69
C ASN A 362 10.09 -7.33 24.27
N LYS A 363 10.58 -7.27 23.03
CA LYS A 363 11.27 -6.12 22.46
C LYS A 363 10.53 -5.61 21.25
N TYR A 364 10.86 -4.39 20.85
CA TYR A 364 10.35 -3.78 19.63
C TYR A 364 11.50 -3.13 18.87
N GLY A 365 11.44 -3.14 17.55
CA GLY A 365 12.49 -2.58 16.71
C GLY A 365 12.00 -2.17 15.34
N MET A 366 12.77 -1.30 14.70
CA MET A 366 12.51 -0.87 13.33
C MET A 366 13.37 -1.67 12.36
N LEU A 367 12.74 -2.30 11.38
CA LEU A 367 13.41 -2.95 10.26
C LEU A 367 12.94 -2.34 8.92
N SER A 368 13.73 -2.53 7.88
CA SER A 368 13.41 -2.10 6.51
C SER A 368 13.62 -3.25 5.55
N GLY A 369 12.68 -3.46 4.64
CA GLY A 369 12.73 -4.47 3.59
C GLY A 369 11.36 -4.72 2.97
N THR A 370 11.34 -5.35 1.79
CA THR A 370 10.14 -5.98 1.25
C THR A 370 9.62 -7.09 2.17
N SER A 371 10.48 -7.67 3.01
CA SER A 371 10.14 -8.55 4.13
C SER A 371 9.20 -7.92 5.17
N MET A 372 9.19 -6.59 5.31
CA MET A 372 8.21 -5.88 6.14
C MET A 372 6.98 -5.44 5.33
N ALA A 373 7.08 -5.36 4.01
CA ALA A 373 5.95 -5.01 3.14
C ALA A 373 5.00 -6.21 2.92
N ALA A 374 5.55 -7.40 2.66
CA ALA A 374 4.78 -8.64 2.49
C ALA A 374 3.81 -8.94 3.66
N PRO A 375 4.21 -8.90 4.94
CA PRO A 375 3.30 -9.20 6.06
C PRO A 375 2.15 -8.20 6.19
N HIS A 376 2.30 -6.95 5.74
CA HIS A 376 1.16 -6.02 5.67
C HIS A 376 0.09 -6.54 4.71
N VAL A 377 0.49 -7.03 3.54
CA VAL A 377 -0.43 -7.57 2.52
C VAL A 377 -0.99 -8.93 2.95
N ALA A 378 -0.21 -9.75 3.66
CA ALA A 378 -0.72 -10.99 4.27
C ALA A 378 -1.81 -10.70 5.31
N GLY A 379 -1.61 -9.70 6.17
CA GLY A 379 -2.64 -9.24 7.10
C GLY A 379 -3.88 -8.67 6.37
N MET A 380 -3.69 -7.92 5.29
CA MET A 380 -4.81 -7.44 4.47
C MET A 380 -5.61 -8.57 3.81
N ALA A 381 -4.92 -9.60 3.31
CA ALA A 381 -5.55 -10.81 2.79
C ALA A 381 -6.37 -11.51 3.89
N GLY A 382 -5.83 -11.62 5.11
CA GLY A 382 -6.56 -12.18 6.25
C GLY A 382 -7.78 -11.34 6.65
N LEU A 383 -7.67 -10.00 6.67
CA LEU A 383 -8.82 -9.12 6.88
C LEU A 383 -9.89 -9.33 5.81
N TYR A 384 -9.51 -9.43 4.54
CA TYR A 384 -10.44 -9.70 3.45
C TYR A 384 -11.20 -11.01 3.66
N LEU A 385 -10.47 -12.09 3.97
CA LEU A 385 -11.06 -13.41 4.18
C LEU A 385 -11.99 -13.43 5.40
N SER A 386 -11.70 -12.64 6.44
CA SER A 386 -12.60 -12.50 7.61
C SER A 386 -13.95 -11.85 7.27
N VAL A 387 -14.01 -11.04 6.20
CA VAL A 387 -15.23 -10.32 5.80
C VAL A 387 -15.99 -11.08 4.71
N PHE A 388 -15.26 -11.63 3.74
CA PHE A 388 -15.85 -12.19 2.51
C PHE A 388 -15.81 -13.72 2.45
N GLY A 389 -15.14 -14.38 3.41
CA GLY A 389 -14.92 -15.83 3.40
C GLY A 389 -13.86 -16.27 2.38
N LYS A 390 -13.63 -17.58 2.32
CA LYS A 390 -12.68 -18.20 1.39
C LYS A 390 -13.07 -17.91 -0.06
N THR A 391 -12.10 -17.45 -0.86
CA THR A 391 -12.27 -17.06 -2.26
C THR A 391 -11.16 -17.68 -3.11
N LEU A 392 -11.28 -17.65 -4.44
CA LEU A 392 -10.17 -18.05 -5.29
C LEU A 392 -8.97 -17.10 -5.08
N PRO A 393 -7.73 -17.61 -4.93
CA PRO A 393 -6.55 -16.77 -4.74
C PRO A 393 -6.35 -15.72 -5.84
N ALA A 394 -6.63 -16.09 -7.09
CA ALA A 394 -6.58 -15.18 -8.23
C ALA A 394 -7.51 -13.96 -8.05
N GLN A 395 -8.71 -14.19 -7.52
CA GLN A 395 -9.68 -13.13 -7.26
C GLN A 395 -9.20 -12.23 -6.13
N LEU A 396 -8.71 -12.78 -5.01
CA LEU A 396 -8.15 -11.98 -3.93
C LEU A 396 -6.96 -11.13 -4.38
N LYS A 397 -6.04 -11.72 -5.17
CA LYS A 397 -4.93 -10.99 -5.80
C LYS A 397 -5.44 -9.82 -6.66
N GLU A 398 -6.44 -10.06 -7.50
CA GLU A 398 -7.04 -9.04 -8.34
C GLU A 398 -7.69 -7.91 -7.52
N GLU A 399 -8.38 -8.25 -6.42
CA GLU A 399 -8.97 -7.30 -5.48
C GLU A 399 -7.92 -6.44 -4.79
N LEU A 400 -6.80 -7.03 -4.36
CA LEU A 400 -5.65 -6.32 -3.81
C LEU A 400 -5.06 -5.33 -4.83
N GLN A 401 -4.89 -5.75 -6.08
CA GLN A 401 -4.36 -4.89 -7.14
C GLN A 401 -5.33 -3.76 -7.53
N LYS A 402 -6.64 -4.02 -7.60
CA LYS A 402 -7.66 -3.03 -8.00
C LYS A 402 -7.94 -1.99 -6.91
N SER A 403 -7.83 -2.38 -5.64
CA SER A 403 -8.06 -1.48 -4.51
C SER A 403 -6.85 -0.60 -4.16
N ALA A 404 -5.69 -0.89 -4.78
CA ALA A 404 -4.46 -0.13 -4.58
C ALA A 404 -4.63 1.36 -4.94
N ILE A 405 -3.98 2.22 -4.16
CA ILE A 405 -3.93 3.66 -4.45
C ILE A 405 -2.80 3.90 -5.43
N HIS A 406 -3.17 4.30 -6.65
CA HIS A 406 -2.20 4.69 -7.66
C HIS A 406 -1.39 5.90 -7.25
N HIS A 407 -0.09 5.82 -7.47
CA HIS A 407 0.82 6.95 -7.29
C HIS A 407 1.91 6.88 -8.37
N PRO A 408 2.41 8.02 -8.88
CA PRO A 408 3.41 8.00 -9.94
C PRO A 408 4.73 7.33 -9.55
N SER A 409 5.03 7.16 -8.25
CA SER A 409 6.19 6.38 -7.80
C SER A 409 6.10 4.89 -8.13
N TYR A 410 4.90 4.33 -8.22
CA TYR A 410 4.70 2.91 -8.46
C TYR A 410 4.41 2.58 -9.92
N ARG A 411 4.16 3.60 -10.76
CA ARG A 411 3.81 3.45 -12.18
C ARG A 411 4.96 2.79 -12.94
N LYS A 412 4.66 1.72 -13.70
CA LYS A 412 5.65 0.84 -14.36
C LYS A 412 6.68 0.20 -13.42
N GLN A 413 6.50 0.33 -12.11
CA GLN A 413 7.30 -0.36 -11.10
C GLN A 413 6.54 -1.57 -10.53
N THR A 414 5.21 -1.59 -10.66
CA THR A 414 4.34 -2.69 -10.22
C THR A 414 3.16 -2.82 -11.19
N ILE A 415 2.54 -4.00 -11.24
CA ILE A 415 1.36 -4.30 -12.07
C ILE A 415 0.19 -3.39 -11.71
N SER A 416 -0.07 -3.19 -10.42
CA SER A 416 -1.11 -2.27 -9.97
C SER A 416 -0.71 -0.81 -10.20
N GLY A 417 0.57 -0.47 -10.28
CA GLY A 417 1.00 0.92 -10.30
C GLY A 417 0.57 1.69 -9.05
N GLY A 418 0.41 1.00 -7.91
CA GLY A 418 -0.15 1.55 -6.69
C GLY A 418 0.34 0.88 -5.41
N ARG A 419 0.03 1.51 -4.28
CA ARG A 419 0.27 0.97 -2.94
C ARG A 419 -0.97 0.36 -2.32
N ALA A 420 -0.75 -0.61 -1.44
CA ALA A 420 -1.78 -1.32 -0.70
C ALA A 420 -2.64 -0.36 0.14
N ASN A 421 -3.96 -0.61 0.18
CA ASN A 421 -4.89 0.11 1.03
C ASN A 421 -5.96 -0.84 1.56
N ALA A 422 -5.96 -1.07 2.88
CA ALA A 422 -6.83 -2.04 3.53
C ALA A 422 -8.30 -1.62 3.50
N TYR A 423 -8.59 -0.33 3.67
CA TYR A 423 -9.96 0.16 3.65
C TYR A 423 -10.59 0.01 2.26
N ASN A 424 -9.90 0.44 1.21
CA ASN A 424 -10.37 0.29 -0.17
C ASN A 424 -10.63 -1.19 -0.51
N LEU A 425 -9.76 -2.09 -0.05
CA LEU A 425 -9.92 -3.53 -0.24
C LEU A 425 -11.21 -4.04 0.41
N LEU A 426 -11.44 -3.73 1.69
CA LEU A 426 -12.61 -4.19 2.44
C LEU A 426 -13.91 -3.49 2.01
N ALA A 427 -13.82 -2.22 1.61
CA ALA A 427 -14.96 -1.44 1.14
C ALA A 427 -15.25 -1.64 -0.36
N LYS A 428 -14.46 -2.47 -1.06
CA LYS A 428 -14.57 -2.71 -2.51
C LYS A 428 -14.52 -1.41 -3.32
N ILE A 429 -13.65 -0.48 -2.90
CA ILE A 429 -13.39 0.78 -3.60
C ILE A 429 -12.22 0.55 -4.54
N TYR A 430 -12.44 0.85 -5.82
CA TYR A 430 -11.44 0.73 -6.86
C TYR A 430 -11.10 2.12 -7.40
N PRO A 431 -10.04 2.78 -6.87
CA PRO A 431 -9.57 4.03 -7.42
C PRO A 431 -9.30 3.87 -8.93
N PRO A 432 -9.69 4.83 -9.77
CA PRO A 432 -9.43 4.72 -11.20
C PRO A 432 -7.93 4.61 -11.44
N ARG A 433 -7.52 3.61 -12.22
CA ARG A 433 -6.17 3.59 -12.79
C ARG A 433 -6.02 4.87 -13.59
N PHE A 434 -5.02 5.70 -13.28
CA PHE A 434 -4.79 6.96 -13.98
C PHE A 434 -4.24 6.68 -15.39
N ILE A 435 -5.10 6.14 -16.28
CA ILE A 435 -4.85 6.00 -17.71
C ILE A 435 -5.35 7.28 -18.35
N ILE A 436 -4.41 8.11 -18.76
CA ILE A 436 -4.69 9.33 -19.49
C ILE A 436 -4.99 8.95 -20.94
N PRO A 437 -6.22 9.18 -21.45
CA PRO A 437 -6.56 8.86 -22.83
C PRO A 437 -5.62 9.56 -23.82
N GLU A 438 -5.23 8.87 -24.90
CA GLU A 438 -4.37 9.45 -25.95
C GLU A 438 -4.93 10.76 -26.52
N SER A 439 -6.25 10.89 -26.59
CA SER A 439 -6.95 12.12 -27.03
C SER A 439 -6.80 13.32 -26.08
N SER A 440 -6.31 13.12 -24.86
CA SER A 440 -6.12 14.21 -23.87
C SER A 440 -4.80 14.95 -24.08
N TRP A 441 -3.87 14.38 -24.85
CA TRP A 441 -2.54 14.93 -25.06
C TRP A 441 -2.53 15.99 -26.15
N ILE A 442 -1.92 17.13 -25.84
CA ILE A 442 -1.73 18.24 -26.78
C ILE A 442 -0.29 18.21 -27.28
N ASP A 443 -0.10 18.19 -28.60
CA ASP A 443 1.22 18.27 -29.24
C ASP A 443 1.90 19.61 -28.92
N TYR A 444 3.17 19.52 -28.50
CA TYR A 444 4.09 20.63 -28.29
C TYR A 444 5.32 20.41 -29.18
N PRO A 445 5.32 20.95 -30.42
CA PRO A 445 6.45 20.80 -31.34
C PRO A 445 7.66 21.56 -30.79
N LEU A 446 8.83 20.93 -30.85
CA LEU A 446 10.09 21.57 -30.49
C LEU A 446 10.60 22.38 -31.68
N GLN A 447 11.21 23.53 -31.42
CA GLN A 447 11.95 24.27 -32.45
C GLN A 447 13.22 23.49 -32.82
N ASP A 448 13.82 23.76 -33.98
CA ASP A 448 15.02 23.05 -34.46
C ASP A 448 16.17 23.09 -33.45
N SER A 449 16.38 24.23 -32.77
CA SER A 449 17.39 24.36 -31.70
C SER A 449 17.04 23.56 -30.44
N ASP A 450 15.77 23.20 -30.28
CA ASP A 450 15.19 22.53 -29.13
C ASP A 450 15.00 21.02 -29.31
N VAL A 451 15.17 20.47 -30.52
CA VAL A 451 15.15 19.03 -30.76
C VAL A 451 16.13 18.29 -29.82
N PHE A 452 15.71 17.13 -29.30
CA PHE A 452 16.59 16.22 -28.57
C PHE A 452 17.10 15.16 -29.55
N GLU A 453 18.32 15.37 -30.04
CA GLU A 453 18.95 14.45 -30.98
C GLU A 453 20.39 14.14 -30.55
N THR A 454 20.75 12.86 -30.55
CA THR A 454 22.14 12.43 -30.37
C THR A 454 22.86 12.44 -31.72
N LYS A 455 24.19 12.61 -31.72
CA LYS A 455 24.96 12.40 -32.95
C LYS A 455 24.79 10.96 -33.44
N HIS A 456 24.53 10.80 -34.73
CA HIS A 456 24.59 9.48 -35.38
C HIS A 456 26.05 8.99 -35.32
N ASN A 457 26.24 7.81 -34.75
CA ASN A 457 27.51 7.36 -34.15
C ASN A 457 27.95 8.24 -32.97
N TYR A 458 27.47 7.88 -31.77
CA TYR A 458 27.81 8.55 -30.52
C TYR A 458 29.08 7.96 -29.88
N ASN A 459 29.82 8.80 -29.15
CA ASN A 459 31.12 8.43 -28.57
C ASN A 459 30.98 7.54 -27.32
N SER A 460 32.08 6.93 -26.89
CA SER A 460 32.15 6.34 -25.54
C SER A 460 31.88 7.40 -24.49
N TYR A 461 31.07 7.09 -23.48
CA TYR A 461 30.70 8.02 -22.40
C TYR A 461 29.92 9.24 -22.87
N ASP A 462 29.25 9.17 -24.03
CA ASP A 462 28.44 10.27 -24.50
C ASP A 462 27.26 10.53 -23.54
N TYR A 463 27.04 11.80 -23.27
CA TYR A 463 26.04 12.29 -22.32
C TYR A 463 25.36 13.50 -22.91
N LEU A 464 24.07 13.37 -23.18
CA LEU A 464 23.23 14.47 -23.62
C LEU A 464 22.09 14.63 -22.63
N SER A 465 21.81 15.85 -22.20
CA SER A 465 20.63 16.11 -21.38
C SER A 465 20.02 17.45 -21.74
N LYS A 466 18.69 17.48 -21.81
CA LYS A 466 17.92 18.69 -22.10
C LYS A 466 16.70 18.73 -21.20
N THR A 467 16.37 19.91 -20.73
CA THR A 467 15.21 20.15 -19.86
C THR A 467 14.25 21.06 -20.61
N TYR A 468 12.98 20.69 -20.60
CA TYR A 468 11.90 21.43 -21.22
C TYR A 468 10.89 21.77 -20.14
N GLN A 469 10.37 23.00 -20.20
CA GLN A 469 9.31 23.46 -19.32
C GLN A 469 8.14 23.94 -20.17
N ILE A 470 6.96 23.37 -19.97
CA ILE A 470 5.72 23.73 -20.65
C ILE A 470 4.79 24.32 -19.60
N ALA A 471 4.71 25.66 -19.54
CA ALA A 471 3.94 26.35 -18.51
C ALA A 471 2.50 25.84 -18.42
N ASN A 472 2.02 25.68 -17.18
CA ASN A 472 0.70 25.11 -16.83
C ASN A 472 0.52 23.64 -17.19
N ALA A 473 1.53 22.93 -17.71
CA ALA A 473 1.37 21.49 -17.88
C ALA A 473 1.30 20.78 -16.53
N ARG A 474 0.24 19.99 -16.34
CA ARG A 474 0.11 19.00 -15.29
C ARG A 474 0.93 17.75 -15.58
N TYR A 475 1.02 17.36 -16.86
CA TYR A 475 1.80 16.23 -17.33
C TYR A 475 2.54 16.56 -18.62
N VAL A 476 3.75 16.03 -18.79
CA VAL A 476 4.54 16.18 -20.02
C VAL A 476 5.16 14.84 -20.43
N ARG A 477 5.12 14.47 -21.71
CA ARG A 477 5.80 13.27 -22.25
C ARG A 477 6.55 13.57 -23.55
N PRO A 478 7.61 12.81 -23.89
CA PRO A 478 8.26 12.91 -25.19
C PRO A 478 7.60 11.98 -26.22
N ILE A 479 7.65 12.37 -27.49
CA ILE A 479 7.35 11.46 -28.60
C ILE A 479 8.66 11.05 -29.25
N ILE A 480 9.02 9.79 -29.08
CA ILE A 480 10.25 9.21 -29.60
C ILE A 480 10.01 8.93 -31.07
N LYS A 481 10.39 9.88 -31.91
CA LYS A 481 10.26 9.75 -33.37
C LYS A 481 11.09 8.57 -33.85
N LYS A 482 12.35 8.48 -33.39
CA LYS A 482 13.24 7.37 -33.70
C LYS A 482 14.21 7.12 -32.55
N MET A 483 14.43 5.85 -32.23
CA MET A 483 15.42 5.38 -31.28
C MET A 483 16.02 4.07 -31.77
N GLU A 484 17.35 4.02 -31.85
CA GLU A 484 18.12 2.80 -32.06
C GLU A 484 19.31 2.84 -31.09
N LEU A 485 19.18 2.11 -29.99
CA LEU A 485 20.15 2.03 -28.89
C LEU A 485 20.55 0.57 -28.67
N ARG A 486 21.77 0.33 -28.18
CA ARG A 486 22.11 -1.02 -27.73
C ARG A 486 21.38 -1.32 -26.42
N GLU A 487 20.74 -2.48 -26.36
CA GLU A 487 20.01 -2.90 -25.19
C GLU A 487 20.89 -2.87 -23.94
N LEU A 488 20.31 -2.40 -22.83
CA LEU A 488 20.89 -2.37 -21.47
C LEU A 488 22.16 -1.52 -21.27
N SER A 489 22.83 -1.08 -22.35
CA SER A 489 24.10 -0.35 -22.30
C SER A 489 23.96 1.13 -22.64
N ASP A 490 23.01 1.47 -23.52
CA ASP A 490 22.67 2.83 -23.91
C ASP A 490 21.26 3.15 -23.42
N ILE A 491 21.10 4.22 -22.65
CA ILE A 491 19.86 4.48 -21.91
C ILE A 491 19.37 5.91 -22.18
N LEU A 492 18.12 6.01 -22.65
CA LEU A 492 17.30 7.22 -22.57
C LEU A 492 16.53 7.22 -21.25
N GLN A 493 16.76 8.21 -20.40
CA GLN A 493 16.01 8.45 -19.17
C GLN A 493 15.02 9.60 -19.38
N ILE A 494 13.77 9.36 -18.98
CA ILE A 494 12.73 10.39 -18.85
C ILE A 494 12.63 10.76 -17.38
N LYS A 495 12.84 12.05 -17.05
CA LYS A 495 12.88 12.52 -15.66
C LYS A 495 12.02 13.78 -15.47
N ASN A 496 11.48 14.00 -14.28
CA ASN A 496 10.81 15.28 -13.97
C ASN A 496 11.82 16.37 -13.56
N GLY A 497 11.33 17.58 -13.31
CA GLY A 497 12.14 18.72 -12.82
C GLY A 497 12.90 18.47 -11.50
N LYS A 498 12.47 17.49 -10.69
CA LYS A 498 13.14 17.04 -9.46
C LYS A 498 14.17 15.93 -9.69
N ASN A 499 14.49 15.60 -10.95
CA ASN A 499 15.36 14.49 -11.37
C ASN A 499 14.86 13.07 -11.02
N LYS A 500 13.59 12.89 -10.61
CA LYS A 500 12.97 11.56 -10.47
C LYS A 500 12.84 10.94 -11.85
N THR A 501 13.26 9.69 -12.00
CA THR A 501 13.20 8.96 -13.27
C THR A 501 11.84 8.26 -13.38
N TYR A 502 11.16 8.45 -14.50
CA TYR A 502 9.87 7.81 -14.80
C TYR A 502 9.99 6.74 -15.87
N ASP A 503 11.01 6.82 -16.72
CA ASP A 503 11.26 5.78 -17.73
C ASP A 503 12.76 5.63 -18.01
N ARG A 504 13.14 4.42 -18.43
CA ARG A 504 14.47 4.06 -18.92
C ARG A 504 14.31 3.18 -20.15
N LEU A 505 14.66 3.74 -21.30
CA LEU A 505 14.45 3.11 -22.59
C LEU A 505 15.80 2.75 -23.23
N SER A 506 15.86 1.57 -23.84
CA SER A 506 16.96 1.09 -24.68
C SER A 506 16.37 0.27 -25.84
N GLY A 507 17.20 -0.20 -26.79
CA GLY A 507 16.72 -0.94 -27.95
C GLY A 507 16.18 -0.05 -29.07
N ILE A 508 15.20 -0.55 -29.82
CA ILE A 508 14.67 0.09 -31.03
C ILE A 508 13.22 0.56 -30.78
N ALA A 509 12.92 1.80 -31.13
CA ALA A 509 11.55 2.33 -31.12
C ALA A 509 11.35 3.38 -32.23
N GLU A 510 10.12 3.46 -32.75
CA GLU A 510 9.72 4.44 -33.76
C GLU A 510 8.31 4.95 -33.45
N ASN A 511 8.13 6.27 -33.52
CA ASN A 511 6.89 6.98 -33.18
C ASN A 511 6.24 6.54 -31.85
N LEU A 512 7.07 6.21 -30.85
CA LEU A 512 6.62 5.72 -29.56
C LEU A 512 6.36 6.90 -28.60
N PRO A 513 5.15 7.03 -28.02
CA PRO A 513 4.94 7.90 -26.88
C PRO A 513 5.75 7.38 -25.68
N GLY A 514 6.72 8.16 -25.22
CA GLY A 514 7.42 7.87 -23.97
C GLY A 514 6.50 8.06 -22.77
N ASP A 515 6.93 7.59 -21.59
CA ASP A 515 6.16 7.83 -20.38
C ASP A 515 6.13 9.32 -20.00
N TYR A 516 5.15 9.71 -19.20
CA TYR A 516 4.92 11.10 -18.82
C TYR A 516 5.46 11.45 -17.44
N VAL A 517 5.90 12.68 -17.25
CA VAL A 517 6.29 13.19 -15.93
C VAL A 517 5.16 14.01 -15.33
N ASP A 518 5.08 14.03 -14.00
CA ASP A 518 4.22 14.96 -13.27
C ASP A 518 4.85 16.36 -13.25
N GLY A 519 4.01 17.37 -13.46
CA GLY A 519 4.38 18.78 -13.47
C GLY A 519 4.77 19.30 -14.84
N ASP A 520 5.20 20.56 -14.85
CA ASP A 520 5.44 21.33 -16.07
C ASP A 520 6.81 21.09 -16.70
N THR A 521 7.68 20.32 -16.04
CA THR A 521 9.09 20.20 -16.38
C THR A 521 9.50 18.76 -16.63
N ILE A 522 9.98 18.49 -17.85
CA ILE A 522 10.56 17.21 -18.27
C ILE A 522 12.04 17.38 -18.58
N LYS A 523 12.84 16.42 -18.15
CA LYS A 523 14.27 16.32 -18.42
C LYS A 523 14.56 15.01 -19.11
N LEU A 524 15.04 15.10 -20.33
CA LEU A 524 15.53 13.98 -21.10
C LEU A 524 17.03 13.84 -20.89
N ARG A 525 17.49 12.61 -20.74
CA ARG A 525 18.91 12.30 -20.60
C ARG A 525 19.26 11.05 -21.37
N PHE A 526 20.24 11.15 -22.23
CA PHE A 526 20.90 10.02 -22.86
C PHE A 526 22.25 9.78 -22.18
N SER A 527 22.59 8.51 -21.97
CA SER A 527 23.91 8.09 -21.54
C SER A 527 24.32 6.79 -22.23
N SER A 528 25.56 6.73 -22.71
CA SER A 528 26.20 5.53 -23.24
C SER A 528 27.49 5.23 -22.49
N LYS A 529 27.85 3.96 -22.28
CA LYS A 529 29.14 3.57 -21.66
C LYS A 529 30.25 3.31 -22.68
N THR A 530 29.93 3.08 -23.95
CA THR A 530 30.90 2.70 -25.00
C THR A 530 30.51 3.36 -26.33
N ALA A 531 31.44 3.56 -27.26
CA ALA A 531 31.08 4.13 -28.56
C ALA A 531 30.04 3.24 -29.27
N GLY A 532 29.00 3.85 -29.82
CA GLY A 532 27.91 3.15 -30.50
C GLY A 532 27.95 3.37 -32.01
N ASP A 533 27.70 2.31 -32.77
CA ASP A 533 27.49 2.33 -34.22
C ASP A 533 26.00 2.50 -34.59
N LYS A 534 25.14 2.75 -33.60
CA LYS A 534 23.70 2.90 -33.77
C LYS A 534 23.32 4.35 -34.06
N TRP A 535 22.12 4.50 -34.63
CA TRP A 535 21.61 5.80 -35.05
C TRP A 535 21.38 6.77 -33.89
N GLY A 536 21.04 6.27 -32.69
CA GLY A 536 20.84 7.09 -31.50
C GLY A 536 19.37 7.45 -31.26
N ILE A 537 19.06 8.68 -30.85
CA ILE A 537 17.73 9.14 -30.44
C ILE A 537 17.36 10.41 -31.20
N LEU A 538 16.09 10.53 -31.59
CA LEU A 538 15.48 11.76 -32.08
C LEU A 538 14.08 11.97 -31.48
N ILE A 539 13.90 13.12 -30.84
CA ILE A 539 12.63 13.61 -30.30
C ILE A 539 12.44 15.05 -30.78
N GLU A 540 11.47 15.26 -31.65
CA GLU A 540 11.12 16.56 -32.25
C GLU A 540 9.88 17.19 -31.64
N LYS A 541 9.11 16.43 -30.84
CA LYS A 541 7.95 16.96 -30.15
C LYS A 541 7.77 16.34 -28.78
N LEU A 542 7.20 17.14 -27.90
CA LEU A 542 6.63 16.69 -26.64
C LEU A 542 5.11 16.69 -26.77
N GLN A 543 4.46 16.12 -25.78
CA GLN A 543 3.04 16.30 -25.55
C GLN A 543 2.81 16.69 -24.10
N TYR A 544 1.76 17.45 -23.85
CA TYR A 544 1.39 17.86 -22.51
C TYR A 544 -0.11 17.85 -22.27
N ILE A 545 -0.47 17.90 -20.99
CA ILE A 545 -1.83 18.12 -20.51
C ILE A 545 -1.80 19.30 -19.55
N PRO A 546 -2.67 20.32 -19.72
CA PRO A 546 -2.74 21.48 -18.85
C PRO A 546 -3.36 21.20 -17.46
#